data_AF-A0A955UZY3-F1
#
_entry.id   AF-A0A955UZY3-F1
#
_cell.length_a   1.000
_cell.length_b   1.000
_cell.length_c   1.000
_cell.angle_alpha   90.00
_cell.angle_beta   90.00
_cell.angle_gamma   90.00
#
_symmetry.space_group_name_H-M   'P 1'
#
loop_
_entity.id
_entity.type
_entity.pdbx_description
1 polymer ?
#
loop_
_entity_poly.entity_id
_entity_poly.type
_entity_poly.pdbx_seq_one_letter_code
_entity_poly.pdbx_strand_id
1 'polypeptide(L)'
;AVAPAARADAGAGARDGHGAPIGIARAAAIGALGGLAFLTKLTGCLVVVAVVAALVVDGVRRRALREALVRAAVVAGVALAVGGWFYARSLALHGYLYPHALPAHSAMLDLPPGERGVGDYLRFPLATFANPRVDAPELLHSVWGGTYATLWFDGQRHFVPRSHPNVARAGLAITLLALLPTAAFAVGATRAARRALRAAGTADAPMLALVALTLAGYVLFTWRNPWYVTVKGSYLLGLALPFAAWSSEVLVDWLRGPRWRTAAVGGALVALAAACALAFTWGTPLWTMTFGVDLPGLRTVPVGG
;
A
#
# COMPACT_ATOMS: atom_id res chain seq x y z
N ALA A 1 13.32 49.78 17.31
CA ALA A 1 14.43 48.90 16.92
C ALA A 1 14.22 47.54 17.57
N VAL A 2 13.72 46.56 16.81
CA VAL A 2 13.44 45.20 17.31
C VAL A 2 14.66 44.35 17.00
N ALA A 3 15.32 43.83 18.02
CA ALA A 3 16.51 43.02 17.90
C ALA A 3 16.21 41.73 17.10
N PRO A 4 17.09 41.31 16.17
CA PRO A 4 16.93 40.05 15.47
C PRO A 4 17.10 38.89 16.45
N ALA A 5 16.03 38.11 16.64
CA ALA A 5 16.08 36.87 17.40
C ALA A 5 17.07 35.91 16.74
N ALA A 6 18.13 35.56 17.48
CA ALA A 6 19.10 34.56 17.11
C ALA A 6 18.38 33.25 16.79
N ARG A 7 18.37 32.85 15.51
CA ARG A 7 18.02 31.49 15.09
C ARG A 7 19.07 30.57 15.69
N ALA A 8 18.72 29.86 16.75
CA ALA A 8 19.53 28.77 17.27
C ALA A 8 19.74 27.74 16.15
N ASP A 9 21.01 27.54 15.79
CA ASP A 9 21.48 26.53 14.84
C ASP A 9 21.21 25.11 15.37
N ALA A 10 19.97 24.65 15.26
CA ALA A 10 19.58 23.26 15.52
C ALA A 10 19.99 22.29 14.37
N GLY A 11 21.01 22.62 13.60
CA GLY A 11 21.36 21.95 12.34
C GLY A 11 22.71 21.22 12.30
N ALA A 12 23.49 21.22 13.39
CA ALA A 12 24.87 20.74 13.39
C ALA A 12 25.03 19.21 13.63
N GLY A 13 23.99 18.49 14.06
CA GLY A 13 24.09 17.08 14.46
C GLY A 13 23.80 16.01 13.39
N ALA A 14 23.45 16.40 12.16
CA ALA A 14 22.94 15.46 11.14
C ALA A 14 23.70 15.48 9.80
N ARG A 15 24.89 16.10 9.74
CA ARG A 15 25.71 16.15 8.52
C ARG A 15 26.74 15.01 8.42
N ASP A 16 26.99 14.29 9.50
CA ASP A 16 28.00 13.23 9.54
C ASP A 16 27.34 11.87 9.30
N GLY A 17 27.46 11.36 8.07
CA GLY A 17 27.14 9.95 7.79
C GLY A 17 26.30 9.66 6.55
N HIS A 18 25.85 10.67 5.79
CA HIS A 18 25.03 10.47 4.58
C HIS A 18 25.75 9.77 3.41
N GLY A 19 27.01 9.36 3.60
CA GLY A 19 27.80 8.62 2.62
C GLY A 19 28.40 7.31 3.11
N ALA A 20 28.40 7.02 4.42
CA ALA A 20 29.06 5.82 4.91
C ALA A 20 28.26 4.59 4.47
N PRO A 21 28.91 3.60 3.82
CA PRO A 21 28.22 2.39 3.43
C PRO A 21 27.70 1.63 4.66
N ILE A 22 26.59 0.90 4.51
CA ILE A 22 26.04 0.11 5.63
C ILE A 22 27.05 -0.95 6.11
N GLY A 23 27.23 -1.06 7.42
CA GLY A 23 28.03 -2.14 8.01
C GLY A 23 27.35 -3.51 7.83
N ILE A 24 28.15 -4.59 7.87
CA ILE A 24 27.65 -5.98 7.74
C ILE A 24 26.62 -6.32 8.82
N ALA A 25 26.84 -5.89 10.07
CA ALA A 25 25.88 -6.09 11.16
C ALA A 25 24.51 -5.45 10.86
N ARG A 26 24.51 -4.24 10.29
CA ARG A 26 23.28 -3.57 9.86
C ARG A 26 22.61 -4.29 8.68
N ALA A 27 23.40 -4.78 7.72
CA ALA A 27 22.89 -5.60 6.61
C ALA A 27 22.22 -6.89 7.13
N ALA A 28 22.84 -7.58 8.09
CA ALA A 28 22.27 -8.75 8.73
C ALA A 28 20.97 -8.42 9.50
N ALA A 29 20.94 -7.33 10.25
CA ALA A 29 19.73 -6.88 10.94
C ALA A 29 18.58 -6.57 9.97
N ILE A 30 18.87 -5.88 8.85
CA ILE A 30 17.88 -5.63 7.78
C ILE A 30 17.40 -6.96 7.18
N GLY A 31 18.32 -7.90 6.92
CA GLY A 31 17.98 -9.24 6.45
C GLY A 31 17.08 -10.01 7.42
N ALA A 32 17.36 -9.96 8.72
CA ALA A 32 16.55 -10.62 9.75
C ALA A 32 15.13 -10.03 9.82
N LEU A 33 15.01 -8.70 9.83
CA LEU A 33 13.71 -8.01 9.79
C LEU A 33 12.95 -8.31 8.49
N GLY A 34 13.65 -8.35 7.35
CA GLY A 34 13.08 -8.73 6.06
C GLY A 34 12.61 -10.20 6.05
N GLY A 35 13.35 -11.10 6.69
CA GLY A 35 12.97 -12.50 6.87
C GLY A 35 11.74 -12.67 7.77
N LEU A 36 11.62 -11.88 8.84
CA LEU A 36 10.42 -11.86 9.67
C LEU A 36 9.21 -11.33 8.90
N ALA A 37 9.37 -10.26 8.12
CA ALA A 37 8.31 -9.76 7.24
C ALA A 37 7.92 -10.81 6.17
N PHE A 38 8.89 -11.57 5.67
CA PHE A 38 8.63 -12.66 4.74
C PHE A 38 7.84 -13.81 5.40
N LEU A 39 8.13 -14.15 6.66
CA LEU A 39 7.35 -15.13 7.44
C LEU A 39 5.89 -14.70 7.66
N THR A 40 5.64 -13.40 7.87
CA THR A 40 4.26 -12.93 8.10
C THR A 40 3.43 -12.96 6.82
N LYS A 41 4.04 -12.64 5.67
CA LYS A 41 3.37 -12.70 4.36
C LYS A 41 4.36 -12.85 3.23
N LEU A 42 4.02 -13.63 2.20
CA LEU A 42 4.85 -13.86 1.03
C LEU A 42 5.30 -12.54 0.37
N THR A 43 4.46 -11.51 0.37
CA THR A 43 4.80 -10.16 -0.13
C THR A 43 5.95 -9.48 0.61
N GLY A 44 6.32 -9.94 1.81
CA GLY A 44 7.52 -9.50 2.53
C GLY A 44 8.81 -9.80 1.77
N CYS A 45 8.82 -10.78 0.85
CA CYS A 45 9.97 -11.02 -0.02
C CYS A 45 10.28 -9.80 -0.91
N LEU A 46 9.27 -9.01 -1.28
CA LEU A 46 9.45 -7.79 -2.09
C LEU A 46 10.27 -6.74 -1.35
N VAL A 47 10.19 -6.69 -0.01
CA VAL A 47 11.02 -5.80 0.82
C VAL A 47 12.48 -6.21 0.72
N VAL A 48 12.77 -7.51 0.83
CA VAL A 48 14.14 -8.04 0.71
C VAL A 48 14.70 -7.74 -0.68
N VAL A 49 13.94 -8.02 -1.74
CA VAL A 49 14.35 -7.73 -3.12
C VAL A 49 14.56 -6.24 -3.35
N ALA A 50 13.69 -5.38 -2.82
CA ALA A 50 13.83 -3.93 -2.92
C ALA A 50 15.12 -3.40 -2.27
N VAL A 51 15.44 -3.89 -1.06
CA VAL A 51 16.68 -3.54 -0.36
C VAL A 51 17.90 -4.02 -1.13
N VAL A 52 17.90 -5.28 -1.56
CA VAL A 52 18.99 -5.87 -2.36
C VAL A 52 19.22 -5.08 -3.64
N ALA A 53 18.15 -4.79 -4.40
CA ALA A 53 18.23 -4.00 -5.62
C ALA A 53 18.80 -2.60 -5.35
N ALA A 54 18.33 -1.92 -4.29
CA ALA A 54 18.84 -0.60 -3.93
C ALA A 54 20.32 -0.61 -3.53
N LEU A 55 20.78 -1.63 -2.78
CA LEU A 55 22.20 -1.79 -2.45
C LEU A 55 23.06 -2.00 -3.69
N VAL A 56 22.60 -2.83 -4.63
CA VAL A 56 23.32 -3.09 -5.88
C VAL A 56 23.40 -1.82 -6.73
N VAL A 57 22.27 -1.11 -6.93
CA VAL A 57 22.23 0.16 -7.68
C VAL A 57 23.14 1.21 -7.05
N ASP A 58 23.16 1.31 -5.72
CA ASP A 58 24.06 2.20 -4.99
C ASP A 58 25.53 1.83 -5.19
N GLY A 59 25.85 0.53 -5.10
CA GLY A 59 27.19 0.00 -5.37
C GLY A 59 27.70 0.31 -6.77
N VAL A 60 26.85 0.18 -7.79
CA VAL A 60 27.18 0.56 -9.17
C VAL A 60 27.50 2.05 -9.27
N ARG A 61 26.65 2.91 -8.70
CA ARG A 61 26.82 4.37 -8.76
C ARG A 61 28.07 4.85 -8.02
N ARG A 62 28.41 4.20 -6.92
CA ARG A 62 29.62 4.49 -6.12
C ARG A 62 30.87 3.79 -6.62
N ARG A 63 30.78 3.00 -7.71
CA ARG A 63 31.86 2.14 -8.22
C ARG A 63 32.42 1.17 -7.15
N ALA A 64 31.58 0.74 -6.22
CA ALA A 64 31.89 -0.15 -5.09
C ALA A 64 31.05 -1.45 -5.14
N LEU A 65 30.86 -2.00 -6.35
CA LEU A 65 29.95 -3.12 -6.60
C LEU A 65 30.25 -4.36 -5.75
N ARG A 66 31.54 -4.69 -5.55
CA ARG A 66 31.94 -5.85 -4.74
C ARG A 66 31.40 -5.77 -3.31
N GLU A 67 31.58 -4.63 -2.64
CA GLU A 67 31.08 -4.45 -1.28
C GLU A 67 29.55 -4.47 -1.21
N ALA A 68 28.90 -3.84 -2.20
CA ALA A 68 27.45 -3.85 -2.30
C ALA A 68 26.90 -5.26 -2.48
N LEU A 69 27.52 -6.09 -3.32
CA LEU A 69 27.15 -7.49 -3.52
C LEU A 69 27.32 -8.31 -2.24
N VAL A 70 28.39 -8.10 -1.47
CA VAL A 70 28.56 -8.76 -0.17
C VAL A 70 27.41 -8.40 0.78
N ARG A 71 27.09 -7.11 0.90
CA ARG A 71 25.98 -6.64 1.77
C ARG A 71 24.63 -7.16 1.30
N ALA A 72 24.38 -7.15 0.00
CA ALA A 72 23.16 -7.69 -0.60
C ALA A 72 23.04 -9.21 -0.35
N ALA A 73 24.13 -9.95 -0.49
CA ALA A 73 24.18 -11.38 -0.18
C ALA A 73 23.90 -11.66 1.31
N VAL A 74 24.44 -10.84 2.22
CA VAL A 74 24.14 -10.93 3.65
C VAL A 74 22.65 -10.67 3.93
N VAL A 75 22.08 -9.60 3.36
CA VAL A 75 20.64 -9.30 3.52
C VAL A 75 19.78 -10.47 3.03
N ALA A 76 20.03 -10.94 1.81
CA ALA A 76 19.27 -12.03 1.19
C ALA A 76 19.45 -13.35 1.94
N GLY A 77 20.68 -13.71 2.27
CA GLY A 77 21.02 -14.95 2.98
C GLY A 77 20.37 -15.01 4.37
N VAL A 78 20.47 -13.94 5.16
CA VAL A 78 19.83 -13.88 6.48
C VAL A 78 18.31 -13.90 6.35
N ALA A 79 17.73 -13.17 5.40
CA ALA A 79 16.28 -13.19 5.17
C ALA A 79 15.77 -14.60 4.80
N LEU A 80 16.49 -15.32 3.94
CA LEU A 80 16.17 -16.69 3.56
C LEU A 80 16.36 -17.68 4.71
N ALA A 81 17.39 -17.52 5.53
CA ALA A 81 17.60 -18.34 6.71
C ALA A 81 16.46 -18.17 7.73
N VAL A 82 16.02 -16.93 7.96
CA VAL A 82 14.93 -16.62 8.90
C VAL A 82 13.57 -17.04 8.36
N GLY A 83 13.22 -16.67 7.12
CA GLY A 83 11.87 -16.86 6.59
C GLY A 83 11.72 -17.84 5.43
N GLY A 84 12.79 -18.10 4.67
CA GLY A 84 12.75 -18.95 3.50
C GLY A 84 12.46 -20.42 3.81
N TRP A 85 12.90 -20.93 4.96
CA TRP A 85 12.69 -22.33 5.35
C TRP A 85 11.21 -22.71 5.41
N PHE A 86 10.33 -21.80 5.86
CA PHE A 86 8.89 -22.05 5.97
C PHE A 86 8.26 -22.27 4.59
N TYR A 87 8.65 -21.47 3.61
CA TYR A 87 8.15 -21.57 2.23
C TYR A 87 8.77 -22.76 1.48
N ALA A 88 10.05 -23.04 1.72
CA ALA A 88 10.69 -24.25 1.20
C ALA A 88 9.99 -25.52 1.72
N ARG A 89 9.69 -25.56 3.03
CA ARG A 89 8.89 -26.64 3.63
C ARG A 89 7.49 -26.72 3.02
N SER A 90 6.82 -25.59 2.84
CA SER A 90 5.47 -25.55 2.27
C SER A 90 5.46 -26.09 0.84
N LEU A 91 6.45 -25.70 0.04
CA LEU A 91 6.64 -26.20 -1.32
C LEU A 91 6.94 -27.71 -1.34
N ALA A 92 7.82 -28.20 -0.46
CA ALA A 92 8.17 -29.62 -0.40
C ALA A 92 6.99 -30.51 0.03
N LEU A 93 6.17 -30.05 0.99
CA LEU A 93 5.06 -30.84 1.52
C LEU A 93 3.80 -30.77 0.65
N HIS A 94 3.53 -29.63 0.01
CA HIS A 94 2.25 -29.40 -0.67
C HIS A 94 2.39 -29.14 -2.18
N GLY A 95 3.61 -28.99 -2.69
CA GLY A 95 3.85 -28.60 -4.09
C GLY A 95 3.59 -27.12 -4.37
N TYR A 96 3.31 -26.30 -3.35
CA TYR A 96 3.00 -24.90 -3.53
C TYR A 96 3.48 -23.98 -2.40
N LEU A 97 3.76 -22.72 -2.74
CA LEU A 97 4.17 -21.69 -1.77
C LEU A 97 2.99 -21.10 -0.99
N TYR A 98 1.81 -21.10 -1.61
CA TYR A 98 0.55 -20.66 -1.01
C TYR A 98 -0.59 -21.58 -1.44
N PRO A 99 -1.56 -21.87 -0.57
CA PRO A 99 -2.69 -22.72 -0.89
C PRO A 99 -3.55 -22.08 -1.99
N HIS A 100 -3.58 -22.68 -3.16
CA HIS A 100 -4.30 -22.17 -4.34
C HIS A 100 -5.52 -23.00 -4.76
N ALA A 101 -5.85 -24.08 -4.05
CA ALA A 101 -6.91 -25.03 -4.43
C ALA A 101 -8.07 -25.11 -3.42
N LEU A 102 -8.29 -24.08 -2.59
CA LEU A 102 -9.46 -24.04 -1.71
C LEU A 102 -10.75 -23.94 -2.56
N PRO A 103 -11.84 -24.65 -2.21
CA PRO A 103 -13.13 -24.53 -2.90
C PRO A 103 -13.65 -23.09 -2.99
N ALA A 104 -13.30 -22.23 -2.04
CA ALA A 104 -13.63 -20.81 -2.11
C ALA A 104 -13.00 -20.09 -3.32
N HIS A 105 -11.83 -20.54 -3.80
CA HIS A 105 -11.19 -19.98 -4.98
C HIS A 105 -11.87 -20.41 -6.29
N SER A 106 -12.52 -21.58 -6.34
CA SER A 106 -13.23 -21.98 -7.57
C SER A 106 -14.42 -21.08 -7.85
N ALA A 107 -15.16 -20.68 -6.80
CA ALA A 107 -16.24 -19.69 -6.93
C ALA A 107 -15.74 -18.30 -7.37
N MET A 108 -14.47 -17.97 -7.13
CA MET A 108 -13.89 -16.72 -7.61
C MET A 108 -13.65 -16.72 -9.12
N LEU A 109 -13.47 -17.89 -9.74
CA LEU A 109 -13.22 -18.02 -11.18
C LEU A 109 -14.40 -17.49 -12.02
N ASP A 110 -15.62 -17.61 -11.48
CA ASP A 110 -16.86 -17.20 -12.14
C ASP A 110 -17.20 -15.72 -11.91
N LEU A 111 -16.39 -14.98 -11.14
CA LEU A 111 -16.66 -13.58 -10.84
C LEU A 111 -16.24 -12.65 -11.99
N PRO A 112 -17.02 -11.59 -12.28
CA PRO A 112 -16.66 -10.64 -13.32
C PRO A 112 -15.39 -9.83 -12.96
N PRO A 113 -14.73 -9.18 -13.94
CA PRO A 113 -15.03 -9.21 -15.38
C PRO A 113 -14.61 -10.50 -16.12
N GLY A 114 -13.92 -11.45 -15.48
CA GLY A 114 -13.49 -12.71 -16.09
C GLY A 114 -12.24 -12.58 -16.99
N GLU A 115 -12.03 -11.40 -17.58
CA GLU A 115 -10.80 -11.01 -18.27
C GLU A 115 -10.47 -9.54 -18.00
N ARG A 116 -9.18 -9.17 -18.12
CA ARG A 116 -8.73 -7.78 -18.02
C ARG A 116 -7.84 -7.42 -19.19
N GLY A 117 -8.07 -6.24 -19.76
CA GLY A 117 -7.25 -5.64 -20.81
C GLY A 117 -6.44 -4.45 -20.29
N VAL A 118 -5.54 -3.94 -21.14
CA VAL A 118 -4.73 -2.74 -20.83
C VAL A 118 -5.62 -1.53 -20.48
N GLY A 119 -6.78 -1.40 -21.13
CA GLY A 119 -7.75 -0.34 -20.86
C GLY A 119 -8.20 -0.28 -19.40
N ASP A 120 -8.28 -1.42 -18.71
CA ASP A 120 -8.71 -1.48 -17.30
C ASP A 120 -7.69 -0.86 -16.34
N TYR A 121 -6.42 -0.74 -16.77
CA TYR A 121 -5.33 -0.12 -16.01
C TYR A 121 -5.13 1.36 -16.35
N LEU A 122 -5.81 1.87 -17.38
CA LEU A 122 -5.73 3.27 -17.79
C LEU A 122 -6.99 4.05 -17.40
N ARG A 123 -8.07 3.34 -17.03
CA ARG A 123 -9.35 3.94 -16.63
C ARG A 123 -9.35 4.34 -15.16
N PHE A 124 -9.97 5.49 -14.90
CA PHE A 124 -10.28 5.97 -13.56
C PHE A 124 -11.63 6.72 -13.61
N PRO A 125 -12.77 6.00 -13.64
CA PRO A 125 -14.08 6.60 -13.87
C PRO A 125 -14.53 7.42 -12.65
N LEU A 126 -15.39 8.42 -12.87
CA LEU A 126 -15.99 9.23 -11.79
C LEU A 126 -16.82 8.39 -10.81
N ALA A 127 -17.29 7.22 -11.22
CA ALA A 127 -17.93 6.23 -10.36
C ALA A 127 -17.05 5.86 -9.15
N THR A 128 -15.71 5.95 -9.26
CA THR A 128 -14.78 5.78 -8.14
C THR A 128 -15.14 6.65 -6.92
N PHE A 129 -15.73 7.82 -7.15
CA PHE A 129 -16.16 8.73 -6.09
C PHE A 129 -17.67 8.63 -5.86
N ALA A 130 -18.48 8.69 -6.93
CA ALA A 130 -19.93 8.77 -6.82
C ALA A 130 -20.58 7.48 -6.29
N ASN A 131 -20.00 6.33 -6.62
CA ASN A 131 -20.46 5.01 -6.18
C ASN A 131 -19.24 4.09 -6.02
N PRO A 132 -18.48 4.19 -4.91
CA PRO A 132 -17.24 3.45 -4.69
C PRO A 132 -17.56 1.98 -4.36
N ARG A 133 -18.10 1.25 -5.34
CA ARG A 133 -18.50 -0.14 -5.29
C ARG A 133 -17.77 -0.88 -6.39
N VAL A 134 -16.91 -1.82 -6.02
CA VAL A 134 -16.07 -2.52 -7.01
C VAL A 134 -16.87 -3.44 -7.94
N ASP A 135 -18.10 -3.79 -7.55
CA ASP A 135 -19.06 -4.57 -8.34
C ASP A 135 -19.94 -3.68 -9.26
N ALA A 136 -19.80 -2.35 -9.20
CA ALA A 136 -20.49 -1.46 -10.13
C ALA A 136 -19.94 -1.64 -11.56
N PRO A 137 -20.80 -1.66 -12.60
CA PRO A 137 -20.38 -1.91 -13.98
C PRO A 137 -19.20 -1.05 -14.45
N GLU A 138 -19.16 0.22 -14.02
CA GLU A 138 -18.12 1.18 -14.38
C GLU A 138 -16.77 0.87 -13.70
N LEU A 139 -16.78 0.25 -12.52
CA LEU A 139 -15.59 -0.07 -11.73
C LEU A 139 -15.07 -1.49 -11.95
N LEU A 140 -15.90 -2.42 -12.45
CA LEU A 140 -15.47 -3.77 -12.84
C LEU A 140 -14.25 -3.73 -13.77
N HIS A 141 -14.27 -2.79 -14.72
CA HIS A 141 -13.24 -2.52 -15.73
C HIS A 141 -12.30 -1.37 -15.35
N SER A 142 -12.05 -1.16 -14.05
CA SER A 142 -11.13 -0.14 -13.56
C SER A 142 -10.32 -0.65 -12.36
N VAL A 143 -9.08 -1.08 -12.62
CA VAL A 143 -8.18 -1.59 -11.58
C VAL A 143 -7.85 -0.47 -10.59
N TRP A 144 -7.46 0.71 -11.06
CA TRP A 144 -7.08 1.80 -10.16
C TRP A 144 -8.27 2.44 -9.45
N GLY A 145 -9.43 2.55 -10.11
CA GLY A 145 -10.65 3.03 -9.46
C GLY A 145 -11.10 2.09 -8.34
N GLY A 146 -11.15 0.78 -8.60
CA GLY A 146 -11.49 -0.21 -7.58
C GLY A 146 -10.44 -0.30 -6.46
N THR A 147 -9.15 -0.17 -6.80
CA THR A 147 -8.06 -0.16 -5.81
C THR A 147 -8.18 1.06 -4.90
N TYR A 148 -8.44 2.23 -5.46
CA TYR A 148 -8.63 3.47 -4.70
C TYR A 148 -9.84 3.37 -3.77
N ALA A 149 -10.97 2.88 -4.30
CA ALA A 149 -12.19 2.67 -3.52
C ALA A 149 -11.99 1.68 -2.37
N THR A 150 -11.19 0.62 -2.54
CA THR A 150 -10.91 -0.37 -1.49
C THR A 150 -9.76 0.00 -0.56
N LEU A 151 -8.90 0.95 -0.95
CA LEU A 151 -7.83 1.46 -0.10
C LEU A 151 -8.36 2.45 0.93
N TRP A 152 -9.25 3.35 0.50
CA TRP A 152 -9.77 4.44 1.33
C TRP A 152 -11.12 4.15 1.95
N PHE A 153 -11.89 3.26 1.32
CA PHE A 153 -13.22 2.89 1.76
C PHE A 153 -13.40 1.35 1.66
N ASP A 154 -14.56 0.85 2.05
CA ASP A 154 -14.92 -0.55 1.86
C ASP A 154 -15.63 -0.72 0.52
N GLY A 155 -14.83 -0.67 -0.56
CA GLY A 155 -15.34 -0.82 -1.92
C GLY A 155 -16.07 -2.14 -2.18
N GLN A 156 -15.76 -3.19 -1.41
CA GLN A 156 -16.40 -4.51 -1.50
C GLN A 156 -17.66 -4.64 -0.64
N ARG A 157 -17.94 -3.65 0.22
CA ARG A 157 -19.09 -3.64 1.14
C ARG A 157 -19.10 -4.89 2.05
N HIS A 158 -17.95 -5.28 2.56
CA HIS A 158 -17.78 -6.36 3.54
C HIS A 158 -18.11 -5.93 4.97
N PHE A 159 -17.86 -4.66 5.30
CA PHE A 159 -17.97 -4.07 6.64
C PHE A 159 -19.04 -2.99 6.72
N VAL A 160 -19.54 -2.49 5.59
CA VAL A 160 -20.61 -1.49 5.54
C VAL A 160 -21.82 -2.00 4.74
N PRO A 161 -23.06 -1.61 5.10
CA PRO A 161 -24.26 -2.06 4.40
C PRO A 161 -24.23 -1.71 2.90
N ARG A 162 -24.75 -2.64 2.09
CA ARG A 162 -24.76 -2.53 0.62
C ARG A 162 -25.80 -1.52 0.11
N SER A 163 -26.98 -1.48 0.71
CA SER A 163 -28.15 -0.74 0.21
C SER A 163 -28.40 0.61 0.89
N HIS A 164 -27.65 0.97 1.93
CA HIS A 164 -27.95 2.16 2.72
C HIS A 164 -27.45 3.46 2.04
N PRO A 165 -28.31 4.47 1.77
CA PRO A 165 -27.94 5.66 0.97
C PRO A 165 -26.85 6.52 1.62
N ASN A 166 -26.86 6.63 2.95
CA ASN A 166 -25.82 7.39 3.64
C ASN A 166 -24.43 6.73 3.58
N VAL A 167 -24.34 5.41 3.35
CA VAL A 167 -23.05 4.74 3.16
C VAL A 167 -22.44 5.14 1.82
N ALA A 168 -23.27 5.34 0.78
CA ALA A 168 -22.80 5.90 -0.49
C ALA A 168 -22.28 7.33 -0.31
N ARG A 169 -22.99 8.18 0.45
CA ARG A 169 -22.54 9.55 0.78
C ARG A 169 -21.23 9.55 1.58
N ALA A 170 -21.11 8.67 2.56
CA ALA A 170 -19.88 8.51 3.34
C ALA A 170 -18.72 8.05 2.45
N GLY A 171 -18.95 7.06 1.58
CA GLY A 171 -17.98 6.60 0.59
C GLY A 171 -17.51 7.73 -0.33
N LEU A 172 -18.43 8.54 -0.86
CA LEU A 172 -18.10 9.73 -1.66
C LEU A 172 -17.25 10.73 -0.87
N ALA A 173 -17.67 11.08 0.35
CA ALA A 173 -16.94 12.03 1.19
C ALA A 173 -15.52 11.53 1.51
N ILE A 174 -15.37 10.29 1.95
CA ILE A 174 -14.09 9.67 2.29
C ILE A 174 -13.18 9.61 1.06
N THR A 175 -13.67 9.12 -0.07
CA THR A 175 -12.89 8.99 -1.30
C THR A 175 -12.47 10.34 -1.88
N LEU A 176 -13.29 11.39 -1.76
CA LEU A 176 -12.89 12.75 -2.16
C LEU A 176 -11.86 13.35 -1.20
N LEU A 177 -12.07 13.25 0.11
CA LEU A 177 -11.12 13.78 1.10
C LEU A 177 -9.77 13.05 1.04
N ALA A 178 -9.78 11.75 0.72
CA ALA A 178 -8.60 10.93 0.53
C ALA A 178 -7.73 11.31 -0.70
N LEU A 179 -8.23 12.17 -1.60
CA LEU A 179 -7.42 12.71 -2.69
C LEU A 179 -6.25 13.53 -2.15
N LEU A 180 -6.42 14.18 -0.99
CA LEU A 180 -5.39 14.99 -0.36
C LEU A 180 -4.15 14.17 0.05
N PRO A 181 -4.24 13.13 0.91
CA PRO A 181 -3.09 12.32 1.26
C PRO A 181 -2.55 11.51 0.06
N THR A 182 -3.39 11.14 -0.90
CA THR A 182 -2.96 10.50 -2.16
C THR A 182 -2.10 11.44 -3.02
N ALA A 183 -2.52 12.69 -3.18
CA ALA A 183 -1.76 13.72 -3.90
C ALA A 183 -0.46 14.06 -3.17
N ALA A 184 -0.49 14.15 -1.83
CA ALA A 184 0.70 14.37 -1.02
C ALA A 184 1.72 13.24 -1.23
N PHE A 185 1.27 11.98 -1.24
CA PHE A 185 2.13 10.84 -1.56
C PHE A 185 2.73 10.93 -2.96
N ALA A 186 1.96 11.28 -4.00
CA ALA A 186 2.47 11.41 -5.36
C ALA A 186 3.55 12.51 -5.48
N VAL A 187 3.34 13.66 -4.84
CA VAL A 187 4.33 14.75 -4.77
C VAL A 187 5.58 14.29 -4.02
N GLY A 188 5.41 13.63 -2.87
CA GLY A 188 6.52 13.14 -2.05
C GLY A 188 7.34 12.06 -2.74
N ALA A 189 6.69 11.09 -3.40
CA ALA A 189 7.33 10.07 -4.23
C ALA A 189 8.13 10.70 -5.38
N THR A 190 7.60 11.74 -6.02
CA THR A 190 8.32 12.49 -7.07
C THR A 190 9.56 13.20 -6.52
N ARG A 191 9.46 13.83 -5.34
CA ARG A 191 10.62 14.45 -4.66
C ARG A 191 11.67 13.40 -4.29
N ALA A 192 11.24 12.28 -3.72
CA ALA A 192 12.08 11.14 -3.35
C ALA A 192 12.81 10.57 -4.57
N ALA A 193 12.12 10.38 -5.71
CA ALA A 193 12.72 9.94 -6.95
C ALA A 193 13.81 10.91 -7.43
N ARG A 194 13.55 12.23 -7.41
CA ARG A 194 14.55 13.25 -7.77
C ARG A 194 15.76 13.22 -6.83
N ARG A 195 15.56 13.04 -5.52
CA ARG A 195 16.67 12.90 -4.54
C ARG A 195 17.48 11.64 -4.82
N ALA A 196 16.81 10.50 -4.99
CA ALA A 196 17.45 9.23 -5.29
C ALA A 196 18.20 9.24 -6.62
N LEU A 197 17.78 10.02 -7.62
CA LEU A 197 18.52 10.17 -8.88
C LEU A 197 19.77 11.04 -8.75
N ARG A 198 19.76 12.02 -7.84
CA ARG A 198 20.88 12.97 -7.64
C ARG A 198 21.92 12.49 -6.64
N ALA A 199 21.54 11.65 -5.69
CA ALA A 199 22.41 11.20 -4.62
C ALA A 199 22.33 9.67 -4.45
N ALA A 200 23.49 9.06 -4.24
CA ALA A 200 23.63 7.63 -3.97
C ALA A 200 23.46 7.36 -2.46
N GLY A 201 22.82 6.26 -2.08
CA GLY A 201 22.67 5.81 -0.69
C GLY A 201 21.60 6.55 0.12
N THR A 202 20.64 7.19 -0.56
CA THR A 202 19.47 7.75 0.11
C THR A 202 18.55 6.63 0.59
N ALA A 203 17.84 6.86 1.70
CA ALA A 203 16.79 5.96 2.16
C ALA A 203 15.61 5.86 1.17
N ASP A 204 15.47 6.83 0.27
CA ASP A 204 14.43 6.85 -0.77
C ASP A 204 14.61 5.70 -1.78
N ALA A 205 15.84 5.28 -2.09
CA ALA A 205 16.11 4.27 -3.10
C ALA A 205 15.44 2.90 -2.82
N PRO A 206 15.64 2.26 -1.65
CA PRO A 206 14.93 1.01 -1.33
C PRO A 206 13.41 1.19 -1.24
N MET A 207 12.92 2.35 -0.81
CA MET A 207 11.48 2.63 -0.75
C MET A 207 10.86 2.76 -2.15
N LEU A 208 11.55 3.42 -3.09
CA LEU A 208 11.13 3.50 -4.49
C LEU A 208 11.16 2.14 -5.16
N ALA A 209 12.19 1.33 -4.91
CA ALA A 209 12.26 -0.05 -5.40
C ALA A 209 11.09 -0.89 -4.86
N LEU A 210 10.75 -0.73 -3.58
CA LEU A 210 9.59 -1.40 -2.98
C LEU A 210 8.28 -0.95 -3.62
N VAL A 211 8.10 0.35 -3.86
CA VAL A 211 6.92 0.87 -4.56
C VAL A 211 6.80 0.27 -5.95
N ALA A 212 7.88 0.31 -6.73
CA ALA A 212 7.91 -0.23 -8.09
C ALA A 212 7.59 -1.74 -8.12
N LEU A 213 8.25 -2.54 -7.26
CA LEU A 213 8.04 -3.99 -7.18
C LEU A 213 6.62 -4.34 -6.72
N THR A 214 6.09 -3.62 -5.74
CA THR A 214 4.73 -3.86 -5.22
C THR A 214 3.69 -3.51 -6.28
N LEU A 215 3.83 -2.37 -6.97
CA LEU A 215 2.90 -1.99 -8.04
C LEU A 215 2.99 -2.95 -9.24
N ALA A 216 4.20 -3.33 -9.66
CA ALA A 216 4.38 -4.30 -10.75
C ALA A 216 3.80 -5.67 -10.38
N GLY A 217 4.06 -6.16 -9.16
CA GLY A 217 3.48 -7.40 -8.65
C GLY A 217 1.96 -7.34 -8.57
N TYR A 218 1.39 -6.21 -8.14
CA TYR A 218 -0.05 -5.98 -8.08
C TYR A 218 -0.70 -5.97 -9.47
N VAL A 219 -0.08 -5.29 -10.45
CA VAL A 219 -0.54 -5.29 -11.84
C VAL A 219 -0.51 -6.72 -12.41
N LEU A 220 0.60 -7.44 -12.26
CA LEU A 220 0.70 -8.82 -12.74
C LEU A 220 -0.31 -9.75 -12.06
N PHE A 221 -0.51 -9.58 -10.75
CA PHE A 221 -1.46 -10.37 -9.98
C PHE A 221 -2.90 -10.14 -10.44
N THR A 222 -3.33 -8.88 -10.57
CA THR A 222 -4.68 -8.53 -11.04
C THR A 222 -4.90 -8.87 -12.50
N TRP A 223 -3.84 -8.88 -13.32
CA TRP A 223 -3.90 -9.28 -14.73
C TRP A 223 -4.18 -10.77 -14.86
N ARG A 224 -3.47 -11.59 -14.08
CA ARG A 224 -3.64 -13.05 -14.07
C ARG A 224 -4.90 -13.52 -13.35
N ASN A 225 -5.44 -12.69 -12.46
CA ASN A 225 -6.63 -13.01 -11.67
C ASN A 225 -7.68 -11.90 -11.88
N PRO A 226 -8.34 -11.88 -13.04
CA PRO A 226 -9.15 -10.76 -13.53
C PRO A 226 -10.53 -10.65 -12.84
N TRP A 227 -10.63 -11.02 -11.57
CA TRP A 227 -11.88 -10.92 -10.81
C TRP A 227 -11.91 -9.61 -10.03
N TYR A 228 -13.07 -8.98 -9.87
CA TYR A 228 -13.16 -7.71 -9.12
C TYR A 228 -12.71 -7.86 -7.66
N VAL A 229 -12.90 -9.06 -7.08
CA VAL A 229 -12.50 -9.37 -5.70
C VAL A 229 -10.98 -9.35 -5.48
N THR A 230 -10.16 -9.45 -6.53
CA THR A 230 -8.70 -9.35 -6.42
C THR A 230 -8.20 -7.90 -6.43
N VAL A 231 -9.07 -6.95 -6.76
CA VAL A 231 -8.77 -5.52 -6.71
C VAL A 231 -8.99 -5.04 -5.27
N LYS A 232 -7.98 -5.25 -4.42
CA LYS A 232 -7.99 -4.85 -3.00
C LYS A 232 -6.80 -3.98 -2.67
N GLY A 233 -7.05 -2.82 -2.06
CA GLY A 233 -6.02 -1.94 -1.50
C GLY A 233 -5.11 -2.63 -0.49
N SER A 234 -5.59 -3.68 0.21
CA SER A 234 -4.78 -4.46 1.15
C SER A 234 -3.64 -5.26 0.50
N TYR A 235 -3.65 -5.48 -0.82
CA TYR A 235 -2.51 -6.02 -1.54
C TYR A 235 -1.36 -5.00 -1.70
N LEU A 236 -1.65 -3.72 -1.49
CA LEU A 236 -0.67 -2.63 -1.47
C LEU A 236 -0.17 -2.30 -0.06
N LEU A 237 -0.38 -3.17 0.94
CA LEU A 237 0.06 -2.93 2.32
C LEU A 237 1.59 -2.69 2.41
N GLY A 238 2.38 -3.28 1.51
CA GLY A 238 3.82 -3.00 1.40
C GLY A 238 4.16 -1.53 1.13
N LEU A 239 3.21 -0.74 0.62
CA LEU A 239 3.36 0.69 0.39
C LEU A 239 3.10 1.55 1.63
N ALA A 240 2.62 0.99 2.74
CA ALA A 240 2.24 1.77 3.92
C ALA A 240 3.39 2.64 4.46
N LEU A 241 4.62 2.11 4.51
CA LEU A 241 5.78 2.85 4.97
C LEU A 241 6.20 3.97 3.99
N PRO A 242 6.41 3.71 2.68
CA PRO A 242 6.59 4.77 1.68
C PRO A 242 5.49 5.83 1.70
N PHE A 243 4.23 5.38 1.82
CA PHE A 243 3.07 6.25 1.89
C PHE A 243 3.17 7.20 3.08
N ALA A 244 3.34 6.67 4.29
CA ALA A 244 3.43 7.45 5.51
C ALA A 244 4.60 8.45 5.46
N ALA A 245 5.79 8.02 5.04
CA ALA A 245 6.97 8.87 5.01
C ALA A 245 6.82 10.05 4.04
N TRP A 246 6.48 9.76 2.77
CA TRP A 246 6.46 10.77 1.73
C TRP A 246 5.22 11.67 1.76
N SER A 247 4.06 11.13 2.14
CA SER A 247 2.88 11.98 2.35
C SER A 247 3.08 12.91 3.55
N SER A 248 3.64 12.44 4.66
CA SER A 248 3.91 13.27 5.85
C SER A 248 4.87 14.42 5.55
N GLU A 249 5.96 14.15 4.83
CA GLU A 249 6.91 15.19 4.39
C GLU A 249 6.17 16.34 3.69
N VAL A 250 5.28 16.01 2.74
CA VAL A 250 4.55 17.01 1.95
C VAL A 250 3.42 17.67 2.74
N LEU A 251 2.67 16.93 3.54
CA LEU A 251 1.59 17.47 4.36
C LEU A 251 2.10 18.46 5.41
N VAL A 252 3.25 18.17 6.04
CA VAL A 252 3.90 19.11 6.98
C VAL A 252 4.26 20.43 6.29
N ASP A 253 4.80 20.38 5.07
CA ASP A 253 5.09 21.59 4.29
C ASP A 253 3.81 22.38 3.97
N TRP A 254 2.74 21.68 3.60
CA TRP A 254 1.45 22.32 3.30
C TRP A 254 0.83 22.98 4.54
N LEU A 255 0.94 22.34 5.71
CA LEU A 255 0.46 22.84 7.00
C LEU A 255 1.26 24.04 7.54
N ARG A 256 2.51 24.24 7.13
CA ARG A 256 3.34 25.41 7.48
C ARG A 256 3.04 26.67 6.65
N GLY A 257 1.97 26.65 5.84
CA GLY A 257 1.61 27.73 4.94
C GLY A 257 0.88 28.93 5.55
N PRO A 258 0.33 29.80 4.69
CA PRO A 258 -0.64 30.81 5.11
C PRO A 258 -1.81 30.17 5.86
N ARG A 259 -2.40 30.89 6.82
CA ARG A 259 -3.45 30.38 7.71
C ARG A 259 -4.60 29.67 6.99
N TRP A 260 -5.04 30.19 5.84
CA TRP A 260 -6.12 29.57 5.05
C TRP A 260 -5.74 28.19 4.51
N ARG A 261 -4.48 27.98 4.07
CA ARG A 261 -3.99 26.70 3.54
C ARG A 261 -3.88 25.68 4.67
N THR A 262 -3.35 26.10 5.81
CA THR A 262 -3.27 25.26 7.02
C THR A 262 -4.67 24.83 7.47
N ALA A 263 -5.63 25.77 7.52
CA ALA A 263 -7.01 25.48 7.88
C ALA A 263 -7.67 24.52 6.88
N ALA A 264 -7.47 24.71 5.57
CA ALA A 264 -8.03 23.83 4.55
C ALA A 264 -7.45 22.40 4.61
N VAL A 265 -6.13 22.26 4.66
CA VAL A 265 -5.45 20.96 4.73
C VAL A 265 -5.74 20.26 6.06
N GLY A 266 -5.59 20.95 7.17
CA GLY A 266 -5.87 20.41 8.50
C GLY A 266 -7.34 20.02 8.67
N GLY A 267 -8.25 20.88 8.23
CA GLY A 267 -9.69 20.61 8.23
C GLY A 267 -10.07 19.40 7.38
N ALA A 268 -9.50 19.26 6.18
CA ALA A 268 -9.74 18.10 5.32
C ALA A 268 -9.22 16.79 5.93
N LEU A 269 -8.03 16.81 6.57
CA LEU A 269 -7.50 15.62 7.26
C LEU A 269 -8.33 15.23 8.48
N VAL A 270 -8.76 16.20 9.28
CA VAL A 270 -9.66 15.97 10.44
C VAL A 270 -11.01 15.44 9.95
N ALA A 271 -11.58 16.02 8.90
CA ALA A 271 -12.82 15.56 8.29
C ALA A 271 -12.70 14.13 7.74
N LEU A 272 -11.57 13.79 7.11
CA LEU A 272 -11.29 12.43 6.63
C LEU A 272 -11.26 11.43 7.78
N ALA A 273 -10.50 11.75 8.84
CA ALA A 273 -10.39 10.91 10.02
C ALA A 273 -11.75 10.70 10.70
N ALA A 274 -12.54 11.78 10.87
CA ALA A 274 -13.88 11.72 11.43
C ALA A 274 -14.83 10.89 10.55
N ALA A 275 -14.81 11.08 9.24
CA ALA A 275 -15.65 10.32 8.30
C ALA A 275 -15.33 8.82 8.33
N CYS A 276 -14.04 8.45 8.36
CA CYS A 276 -13.62 7.06 8.53
C CYS A 276 -14.10 6.47 9.87
N ALA A 277 -13.93 7.20 10.99
CA ALA A 277 -14.38 6.74 12.30
C ALA A 277 -15.90 6.54 12.35
N LEU A 278 -16.68 7.47 11.79
CA LEU A 278 -18.13 7.36 11.68
C LEU A 278 -18.57 6.17 10.80
N ALA A 279 -17.91 5.97 9.65
CA ALA A 279 -18.27 4.90 8.74
C ALA A 279 -17.98 3.50 9.31
N PHE A 280 -16.82 3.32 9.96
CA PHE A 280 -16.33 1.99 10.33
C PHE A 280 -16.48 1.64 11.82
N THR A 281 -16.56 2.61 12.73
CA THR A 281 -16.66 2.34 14.18
C THR A 281 -18.08 2.52 14.69
N TRP A 282 -18.74 3.63 14.32
CA TRP A 282 -20.10 3.95 14.79
C TRP A 282 -21.19 3.53 13.80
N GLY A 283 -20.81 2.83 12.73
CA GLY A 283 -21.74 2.39 11.71
C GLY A 283 -22.73 1.33 12.18
N THR A 284 -22.37 0.44 13.10
CA THR A 284 -23.28 -0.63 13.58
C THR A 284 -24.56 -0.13 14.25
N PRO A 285 -24.55 0.93 15.09
CA PRO A 285 -25.80 1.53 15.59
C PRO A 285 -26.48 2.48 14.59
N LEU A 286 -25.75 3.09 13.66
CA LEU A 286 -26.29 4.04 12.67
C LEU A 286 -26.90 3.36 11.44
N TRP A 287 -26.36 2.20 11.09
CA TRP A 287 -26.82 1.33 10.02
C TRP A 287 -27.18 0.02 10.72
N THR A 288 -28.47 -0.26 10.88
CA THR A 288 -28.96 -1.55 11.36
C THR A 288 -28.32 -2.67 10.53
N MET A 289 -27.22 -3.25 11.03
CA MET A 289 -26.54 -4.37 10.40
C MET A 289 -27.40 -5.61 10.65
N THR A 290 -28.44 -5.76 9.84
CA THR A 290 -28.95 -7.09 9.59
C THR A 290 -27.88 -7.80 8.79
N PHE A 291 -27.18 -8.74 9.43
CA PHE A 291 -26.40 -9.77 8.73
C PHE A 291 -27.39 -10.71 8.01
N GLY A 292 -28.21 -10.15 7.12
CA GLY A 292 -28.96 -10.90 6.15
C GLY A 292 -27.94 -11.39 5.15
N VAL A 293 -27.66 -12.70 5.18
CA VAL A 293 -26.94 -13.37 4.11
C VAL A 293 -27.89 -13.42 2.91
N ASP A 294 -28.15 -12.26 2.29
CA ASP A 294 -28.77 -12.17 0.97
C ASP A 294 -27.68 -12.57 -0.03
N LEU A 295 -27.42 -13.88 -0.10
CA LEU A 295 -26.71 -14.49 -1.21
C LEU A 295 -27.78 -14.78 -2.28
N PRO A 296 -27.96 -13.91 -3.29
CA PRO A 296 -28.90 -14.18 -4.36
C PRO A 296 -28.52 -15.50 -5.03
N GLY A 297 -29.38 -16.51 -4.88
CA GLY A 297 -29.21 -17.85 -5.47
C GLY A 297 -28.87 -18.97 -4.51
N LEU A 298 -28.50 -18.70 -3.25
CA LEU A 298 -28.46 -19.74 -2.22
C LEU A 298 -29.85 -19.84 -1.60
N ARG A 299 -30.66 -20.77 -2.13
CA ARG A 299 -31.83 -21.27 -1.39
C ARG A 299 -31.36 -21.56 0.03
N THR A 300 -32.02 -20.99 1.02
CA THR A 300 -31.88 -21.39 2.40
C THR A 300 -32.05 -22.90 2.43
N VAL A 301 -30.94 -23.64 2.55
CA VAL A 301 -31.02 -25.07 2.83
C VAL A 301 -31.63 -25.11 4.21
N PRO A 302 -32.86 -25.62 4.38
CA PRO A 302 -33.43 -25.73 5.71
C PRO A 302 -32.46 -26.58 6.51
N VAL A 303 -31.90 -26.01 7.57
CA VAL A 303 -31.16 -26.76 8.57
C VAL A 303 -32.21 -27.56 9.32
N GLY A 304 -32.61 -28.69 8.75
CA GLY A 304 -33.46 -29.66 9.41
C GLY A 304 -32.69 -30.26 10.58
N GLY A 305 -33.26 -30.12 11.78
CA GLY A 305 -32.91 -30.94 12.93
C GLY A 305 -33.54 -32.33 12.83
#